data_AF-A0A9E1FAJ3-F1
#
_entry.id   AF-A0A9E1FAJ3-F1
#
_cell.length_a   1.000
_cell.length_b   1.000
_cell.length_c   1.000
_cell.angle_alpha   90.00
_cell.angle_beta   90.00
_cell.angle_gamma   90.00
#
_symmetry.space_group_name_H-M   'P 1'
#
loop_
_entity.id
_entity.type
_entity.pdbx_description
1 polymer ?
#
loop_
_entity_poly.entity_id
_entity_poly.type
_entity_poly.pdbx_seq_one_letter_code
_entity_poly.pdbx_strand_id
1 'polypeptide(L)'
;SLKSLYFKFSFNAKMPVFIAINSMNTNHILSLLDYQPTMIEFSKWPRDALFGLSASTLVTKVQIRSGEILTKRQFNAISLVKKGQMLNAVLSEGGVKIIAEVKALEDGNLGDIIKIRTKENKILQATVSGKDEAVIR
;
A
#
# COMPACT_ATOMS: atom_id res chain seq x y z
N SER A 1 -11.02 43.80 -25.50
CA SER A 1 -11.98 43.20 -24.57
C SER A 1 -12.14 41.73 -24.94
N LEU A 2 -11.55 40.81 -24.18
CA LEU A 2 -11.73 39.37 -24.38
C LEU A 2 -13.12 39.00 -23.86
N LYS A 3 -14.03 38.57 -24.76
CA LYS A 3 -15.36 38.10 -24.38
C LYS A 3 -15.23 36.71 -23.77
N SER A 4 -15.60 36.57 -22.50
CA SER A 4 -15.73 35.28 -21.83
C SER A 4 -17.10 34.66 -22.13
N LEU A 5 -17.12 33.36 -22.45
CA LEU A 5 -18.34 32.58 -22.62
C LEU A 5 -18.48 31.63 -21.43
N TYR A 6 -19.61 31.71 -20.73
CA TYR A 6 -19.96 30.83 -19.62
C TYR A 6 -21.12 29.92 -20.04
N PHE A 7 -20.98 28.61 -19.83
CA PHE A 7 -22.03 27.63 -20.08
C PHE A 7 -22.15 26.67 -18.90
N LYS A 8 -23.38 26.29 -18.59
CA LYS A 8 -23.68 25.24 -17.62
C LYS A 8 -23.68 23.89 -18.33
N PHE A 9 -23.01 22.91 -17.75
CA PHE A 9 -23.04 21.53 -18.22
C PHE A 9 -23.24 20.59 -17.04
N SER A 10 -23.79 19.43 -17.34
CA SER A 10 -23.84 18.27 -16.44
C SER A 10 -23.21 17.09 -17.16
N PHE A 11 -22.50 16.24 -16.44
CA PHE A 11 -21.97 15.01 -16.99
C PHE A 11 -22.40 13.83 -16.13
N ASN A 12 -22.68 12.72 -16.79
CA ASN A 12 -22.97 11.45 -16.14
C ASN A 12 -21.74 10.56 -16.32
N ALA A 13 -21.05 10.28 -15.23
CA ALA A 13 -19.87 9.43 -15.22
C ALA A 13 -20.01 8.32 -14.18
N LYS A 14 -19.32 7.21 -14.43
CA LYS A 14 -19.12 6.16 -13.44
C LYS A 14 -17.66 6.14 -13.02
N MET A 15 -17.40 5.97 -11.73
CA MET A 15 -16.07 5.97 -11.13
C MET A 15 -15.75 4.59 -10.53
N PRO A 16 -14.50 4.13 -10.64
CA PRO A 16 -14.07 2.89 -10.02
C PRO A 16 -13.98 3.04 -8.50
N VAL A 17 -14.39 1.99 -7.79
CA VAL A 17 -14.22 1.82 -6.34
C VAL A 17 -13.97 0.37 -6.00
N PHE A 18 -13.43 0.13 -4.81
CA PHE A 18 -13.44 -1.20 -4.20
C PHE A 18 -14.59 -1.31 -3.20
N ILE A 19 -15.35 -2.40 -3.28
CA ILE A 19 -16.41 -2.74 -2.33
C ILE A 19 -15.99 -3.96 -1.53
N ALA A 20 -16.17 -3.90 -0.21
CA ALA A 20 -15.97 -5.04 0.68
C ALA A 20 -16.94 -6.17 0.33
N ILE A 21 -16.44 -7.38 0.09
CA ILE A 21 -17.29 -8.58 -0.10
C ILE A 21 -17.47 -9.36 1.20
N ASN A 22 -16.56 -9.18 2.15
CA ASN A 22 -16.63 -9.73 3.50
C ASN A 22 -16.66 -8.60 4.54
N SER A 23 -17.26 -8.87 5.69
CA SER A 23 -17.13 -7.98 6.85
C SER A 23 -15.74 -8.14 7.46
N MET A 24 -15.07 -7.02 7.73
CA MET A 24 -13.73 -6.96 8.33
C MET A 24 -13.81 -6.27 9.68
N ASN A 25 -13.32 -6.93 10.73
CA ASN A 25 -13.21 -6.32 12.06
C ASN A 25 -12.06 -5.31 12.09
N THR A 26 -11.95 -4.55 13.18
CA THR A 26 -10.79 -3.67 13.43
C THR A 26 -9.52 -4.52 13.53
N ASN A 27 -8.38 -3.98 13.07
CA ASN A 27 -7.07 -4.65 12.97
C ASN A 27 -6.98 -5.80 11.96
N HIS A 28 -7.93 -5.91 11.04
CA HIS A 28 -7.87 -6.87 9.93
C HIS A 28 -6.88 -6.38 8.86
N ILE A 29 -6.02 -7.29 8.38
CA ILE A 29 -5.12 -7.01 7.26
C ILE A 29 -5.90 -7.17 5.95
N LEU A 30 -6.01 -6.08 5.20
CA LEU A 30 -6.70 -6.09 3.91
C LEU A 30 -6.00 -7.02 2.93
N SER A 31 -6.74 -7.97 2.38
CA SER A 31 -6.28 -8.91 1.37
C SER A 31 -7.08 -8.78 0.08
N LEU A 32 -6.60 -9.40 -1.00
CA LEU A 32 -7.30 -9.45 -2.29
C LEU A 32 -8.64 -10.21 -2.22
N LEU A 33 -8.88 -10.99 -1.17
CA LEU A 33 -10.12 -11.76 -0.98
C LEU A 33 -11.21 -10.99 -0.23
N ASP A 34 -10.89 -9.78 0.26
CA ASP A 34 -11.81 -8.99 1.09
C ASP A 34 -12.67 -8.01 0.29
N TYR A 35 -12.31 -7.75 -0.97
CA TYR A 35 -12.97 -6.73 -1.77
C TYR A 35 -13.00 -7.08 -3.26
N GLN A 36 -13.85 -6.38 -4.01
CA GLN A 36 -13.90 -6.45 -5.46
C GLN A 36 -13.99 -5.05 -6.08
N PRO A 37 -13.42 -4.82 -7.27
CA PRO A 37 -13.63 -3.58 -8.02
C PRO A 37 -15.05 -3.49 -8.57
N THR A 38 -15.62 -2.29 -8.58
CA THR A 38 -16.89 -2.00 -9.24
C THR A 38 -16.96 -0.53 -9.70
N MET A 39 -18.00 -0.19 -10.45
CA MET A 39 -18.24 1.15 -10.98
C MET A 39 -19.50 1.75 -10.35
N ILE A 40 -19.38 2.93 -9.73
CA ILE A 40 -20.51 3.65 -9.13
C ILE A 40 -20.73 5.00 -9.80
N GLU A 41 -21.92 5.58 -9.66
CA GLU A 41 -22.19 6.93 -10.14
C GLU A 41 -21.24 7.94 -9.52
N PHE A 42 -20.72 8.87 -10.32
CA PHE A 42 -19.81 9.93 -9.85
C PHE A 42 -20.39 10.73 -8.69
N SER A 43 -21.70 10.99 -8.70
CA SER A 43 -22.41 11.68 -7.61
C SER A 43 -22.33 10.96 -6.25
N LYS A 44 -22.12 9.63 -6.27
CA LYS A 44 -21.97 8.78 -5.09
C LYS A 44 -20.51 8.45 -4.76
N TRP A 45 -19.56 8.93 -5.56
CA TRP A 45 -18.15 8.58 -5.42
C TRP A 45 -17.53 9.27 -4.20
N PRO A 46 -17.06 8.52 -3.18
CA PRO A 46 -16.40 9.13 -2.04
C PRO A 46 -15.09 9.79 -2.47
N ARG A 47 -14.85 11.02 -2.01
CA ARG A 47 -13.61 11.77 -2.32
C ARG A 47 -12.34 11.03 -1.89
N ASP A 48 -12.44 10.23 -0.84
CA ASP A 48 -11.37 9.43 -0.27
C ASP A 48 -11.54 7.93 -0.56
N ALA A 49 -12.31 7.57 -1.60
CA ALA A 49 -12.36 6.21 -2.09
C ALA A 49 -10.95 5.67 -2.30
N LEU A 50 -10.76 4.39 -2.03
CA LEU A 50 -9.49 3.75 -2.23
C LEU A 50 -9.35 3.43 -3.73
N PHE A 51 -8.34 4.01 -4.37
CA PHE A 51 -8.07 3.87 -5.81
C PHE A 51 -6.64 3.39 -6.01
N GLY A 52 -6.48 2.20 -6.59
CA GLY A 52 -5.21 1.50 -6.61
C GLY A 52 -4.75 1.13 -5.20
N LEU A 53 -4.51 -0.15 -4.93
CA LEU A 53 -3.83 -0.50 -3.69
C LEU A 53 -2.36 -0.12 -3.81
N SER A 54 -1.87 0.70 -2.89
CA SER A 54 -0.44 0.90 -2.71
C SER A 54 0.19 -0.42 -2.24
N ALA A 55 1.47 -0.61 -2.53
CA ALA A 55 2.25 -1.76 -2.10
C ALA A 55 2.36 -1.90 -0.56
N SER A 56 1.91 -0.90 0.19
CA SER A 56 1.78 -0.94 1.64
C SER A 56 0.68 -1.89 2.10
N THR A 57 0.95 -2.67 3.15
CA THR A 57 -0.08 -3.44 3.83
C THR A 57 -1.05 -2.50 4.54
N LEU A 58 -2.33 -2.59 4.22
CA LEU A 58 -3.39 -1.81 4.87
C LEU A 58 -4.05 -2.63 5.97
N VAL A 59 -4.32 -1.99 7.10
CA VAL A 59 -5.03 -2.58 8.24
C VAL A 59 -6.20 -1.72 8.66
N THR A 60 -7.35 -2.34 8.85
CA THR A 60 -8.58 -1.64 9.21
C THR A 60 -8.46 -0.96 10.58
N LYS A 61 -8.80 0.34 10.65
CA LYS A 61 -8.91 1.11 11.91
C LYS A 61 -10.27 0.97 12.57
N VAL A 62 -11.27 0.58 11.79
CA VAL A 62 -12.67 0.47 12.16
C VAL A 62 -13.23 -0.82 11.58
N GLN A 63 -14.35 -1.27 12.10
CA GLN A 63 -15.12 -2.34 11.44
C GLN A 63 -15.66 -1.84 10.09
N ILE A 64 -15.57 -2.68 9.06
CA ILE A 64 -16.12 -2.45 7.72
C ILE A 64 -17.08 -3.59 7.42
N ARG A 65 -18.33 -3.29 7.03
CA ARG A 65 -19.32 -4.31 6.67
C ARG A 65 -19.21 -4.68 5.19
N SER A 66 -19.63 -5.90 4.86
CA SER A 66 -19.84 -6.29 3.46
C SER A 66 -20.78 -5.30 2.75
N GLY A 67 -20.45 -4.94 1.51
CA GLY A 67 -21.15 -3.95 0.70
C GLY A 67 -20.65 -2.52 0.85
N GLU A 68 -19.82 -2.21 1.85
CA GLU A 68 -19.26 -0.86 2.02
C GLU A 68 -18.16 -0.56 0.98
N ILE A 69 -18.11 0.71 0.55
CA ILE A 69 -17.02 1.22 -0.27
C ILE A 69 -15.78 1.42 0.61
N LEU A 70 -14.65 0.87 0.18
CA LEU A 70 -13.37 1.06 0.86
C LEU A 70 -12.87 2.50 0.65
N THR A 71 -12.54 3.15 1.75
CA THR A 71 -12.04 4.53 1.80
C THR A 71 -10.75 4.60 2.59
N LYS A 72 -9.85 5.53 2.22
CA LYS A 72 -8.52 5.65 2.84
C LYS A 72 -8.58 5.85 4.36
N ARG A 73 -9.58 6.59 4.86
CA ARG A 73 -9.75 6.86 6.30
C ARG A 73 -9.98 5.60 7.14
N GLN A 74 -10.51 4.54 6.54
CA GLN A 74 -10.79 3.28 7.24
C GLN A 74 -9.53 2.47 7.52
N PHE A 75 -8.37 2.83 6.96
CA PHE A 75 -7.15 2.02 7.03
C PHE A 75 -5.94 2.79 7.59
N ASN A 76 -5.13 2.11 8.39
CA ASN A 76 -3.75 2.47 8.67
C ASN A 76 -2.85 1.73 7.67
N ALA A 77 -1.76 2.36 7.23
CA ALA A 77 -0.67 1.62 6.60
C ALA A 77 0.20 0.98 7.70
N ILE A 78 0.52 -0.29 7.56
CA ILE A 78 1.52 -0.99 8.36
C ILE A 78 2.75 -1.21 7.50
N SER A 79 3.89 -0.74 7.99
CA SER A 79 5.19 -1.04 7.39
C SER A 79 5.46 -2.54 7.47
N LEU A 80 5.77 -3.15 6.32
CA LEU A 80 6.26 -4.53 6.24
C LEU A 80 7.58 -4.74 6.99
N VAL A 81 8.35 -3.66 7.11
CA VAL A 81 9.61 -3.58 7.84
C VAL A 81 9.55 -2.44 8.85
N LYS A 82 9.99 -2.71 10.07
CA LYS A 82 10.15 -1.70 11.13
C LYS A 82 11.62 -1.40 11.40
N LYS A 83 11.92 -0.15 11.72
CA LYS A 83 13.24 0.26 12.19
C LYS A 83 13.67 -0.62 13.37
N GLY A 84 14.89 -1.14 13.28
CA GLY A 84 15.51 -2.00 14.27
C GLY A 84 15.20 -3.48 14.10
N GLN A 85 14.28 -3.84 13.20
CA GLN A 85 13.94 -5.22 12.88
C GLN A 85 15.08 -5.93 12.14
N MET A 86 15.25 -7.22 12.39
CA MET A 86 16.15 -8.07 11.60
C MET A 86 15.43 -8.54 10.33
N LEU A 87 16.12 -8.46 9.20
CA LEU A 87 15.62 -8.80 7.87
C LEU A 87 16.53 -9.82 7.21
N ASN A 88 15.95 -10.62 6.32
CA ASN A 88 16.69 -11.39 5.34
C ASN A 88 16.92 -10.52 4.09
N ALA A 89 18.14 -10.03 3.92
CA ALA A 89 18.54 -9.31 2.73
C ALA A 89 19.09 -10.28 1.68
N VAL A 90 18.51 -10.25 0.48
CA VAL A 90 18.93 -11.04 -0.67
C VAL A 90 19.83 -10.20 -1.56
N LEU A 91 21.03 -10.70 -1.85
CA LEU A 91 21.92 -10.20 -2.88
C LEU A 91 22.00 -11.24 -4.00
N SER A 92 21.83 -10.82 -5.25
CA SER A 92 21.91 -11.69 -6.42
C SER A 92 22.89 -11.14 -7.43
N GLU A 93 23.99 -11.85 -7.70
CA GLU A 93 25.01 -11.46 -8.66
C GLU A 93 25.50 -12.69 -9.44
N GLY A 94 25.54 -12.61 -10.78
CA GLY A 94 26.07 -13.69 -11.63
C GLY A 94 25.35 -15.04 -11.49
N GLY A 95 24.08 -15.06 -11.05
CA GLY A 95 23.32 -16.30 -10.79
C GLY A 95 23.54 -16.89 -9.39
N VAL A 96 24.39 -16.28 -8.56
CA VAL A 96 24.56 -16.63 -7.15
C VAL A 96 23.60 -15.81 -6.30
N LYS A 97 22.86 -16.46 -5.39
CA LYS A 97 21.95 -15.83 -4.43
C LYS A 97 22.51 -15.96 -3.02
N ILE A 98 22.84 -14.84 -2.40
CA ILE A 98 23.33 -14.77 -1.02
C ILE A 98 22.21 -14.19 -0.15
N ILE A 99 21.96 -14.81 1.00
CA ILE A 99 21.02 -14.32 2.01
C ILE A 99 21.83 -13.89 3.23
N ALA A 100 21.71 -12.64 3.61
CA ALA A 100 22.37 -12.05 4.77
C ALA A 100 21.34 -11.51 5.76
N GLU A 101 21.56 -11.80 7.03
CA GLU A 101 20.75 -11.23 8.12
C GLU A 101 21.24 -9.81 8.43
N VAL A 102 20.35 -8.82 8.30
CA VAL A 102 20.67 -7.39 8.44
C VAL A 102 19.65 -6.68 9.33
N LYS A 103 20.02 -5.53 9.89
CA LYS A 103 19.12 -4.71 10.72
C LYS A 103 18.57 -3.53 9.92
N ALA A 104 17.24 -3.38 9.88
CA ALA A 104 16.60 -2.20 9.30
C ALA A 104 16.92 -0.94 10.12
N LEU A 105 17.24 0.16 9.44
CA LEU A 105 17.46 1.47 10.09
C LEU A 105 16.29 2.43 9.89
N GLU A 106 15.35 2.07 9.02
CA GLU A 106 14.16 2.82 8.63
C GLU A 106 12.96 1.87 8.55
N ASP A 107 11.75 2.41 8.70
CA ASP A 107 10.52 1.70 8.38
C ASP A 107 10.37 1.61 6.85
N GLY A 108 9.77 0.55 6.34
CA GLY A 108 9.53 0.40 4.90
C GLY A 108 8.38 -0.53 4.56
N ASN A 109 7.74 -0.26 3.42
CA ASN A 109 6.76 -1.10 2.76
C ASN A 109 7.34 -1.67 1.47
N LEU A 110 6.62 -2.64 0.88
CA LEU A 110 7.02 -3.27 -0.38
C LEU A 110 7.40 -2.22 -1.44
N GLY A 111 8.60 -2.33 -1.99
CA GLY A 111 9.14 -1.42 -2.99
C GLY A 111 9.89 -0.20 -2.44
N ASP A 112 9.76 0.11 -1.15
CA ASP A 112 10.50 1.20 -0.52
C ASP A 112 12.00 0.87 -0.46
N ILE A 113 12.85 1.87 -0.71
CA ILE A 113 14.29 1.78 -0.48
C ILE A 113 14.56 2.23 0.95
N ILE A 114 15.10 1.32 1.78
CA ILE A 114 15.44 1.57 3.17
C ILE A 114 16.94 1.40 3.41
N LYS A 115 17.46 2.10 4.42
CA LYS A 115 18.80 1.82 4.95
C LYS A 115 18.79 0.58 5.84
N ILE A 116 19.78 -0.30 5.64
CA ILE A 116 20.03 -1.49 6.44
C ILE A 116 21.46 -1.49 6.99
N ARG A 117 21.70 -2.23 8.07
CA ARG A 117 23.01 -2.42 8.69
C ARG A 117 23.38 -3.90 8.70
N THR A 118 24.55 -4.24 8.16
CA THR A 118 25.09 -5.62 8.18
C THR A 118 25.70 -5.96 9.55
N LYS A 119 26.06 -7.25 9.74
CA LYS A 119 26.75 -7.70 10.97
C LYS A 119 28.11 -7.01 11.17
N GLU A 120 28.78 -6.63 10.09
CA GLU A 120 30.05 -5.89 10.08
C GLU A 120 29.85 -4.37 10.26
N ASN A 121 28.65 -3.91 10.66
CA ASN A 121 28.27 -2.51 10.81
C ASN A 121 28.29 -1.67 9.52
N LYS A 122 28.35 -2.28 8.33
CA LYS A 122 28.22 -1.55 7.06
C LYS A 122 26.78 -1.11 6.84
N ILE A 123 26.58 0.09 6.32
CA ILE A 123 25.25 0.62 5.97
C ILE A 123 25.06 0.48 4.46
N LEU A 124 23.98 -0.17 4.04
CA LEU A 124 23.61 -0.39 2.65
C LEU A 124 22.17 0.08 2.41
N GLN A 125 21.81 0.24 1.14
CA GLN A 125 20.42 0.42 0.73
C GLN A 125 19.85 -0.91 0.25
N ALA A 126 18.59 -1.18 0.58
CA ALA A 126 17.87 -2.34 0.11
C ALA A 126 16.42 -1.97 -0.22
N THR A 127 15.85 -2.63 -1.21
CA THR A 127 14.43 -2.49 -1.56
C THR A 127 13.63 -3.53 -0.77
N VAL A 128 12.65 -3.12 0.03
CA VAL A 128 11.77 -4.06 0.75
C VAL A 128 11.03 -4.92 -0.27
N SER A 129 11.15 -6.24 -0.15
CA SER A 129 10.57 -7.21 -1.08
C SER A 129 9.42 -8.01 -0.46
N GLY A 130 9.24 -7.91 0.85
CA GLY A 130 8.20 -8.63 1.56
C GLY A 130 8.22 -8.31 3.04
N LYS A 131 7.42 -9.04 3.82
CA LYS A 131 7.50 -9.00 5.27
C LYS A 131 8.86 -9.55 5.69
N ASP A 132 9.62 -8.76 6.44
CA ASP A 132 10.92 -9.13 6.99
C ASP A 132 12.01 -9.43 5.93
N GLU A 133 11.77 -9.01 4.68
CA GLU A 133 12.63 -9.31 3.53
C GLU A 133 12.97 -8.06 2.72
N ALA A 134 14.22 -7.99 2.23
CA ALA A 134 14.68 -6.94 1.34
C ALA A 134 15.67 -7.46 0.30
N VAL A 135 15.84 -6.73 -0.80
CA VAL A 135 16.81 -7.03 -1.86
C VAL A 135 17.85 -5.91 -1.93
N ILE A 136 19.12 -6.27 -1.80
CA ILE A 136 20.24 -5.36 -2.02
C ILE A 136 20.48 -5.29 -3.53
N ARG A 137 20.52 -4.08 -4.08
CA ARG A 137 20.89 -3.81 -5.48
C ARG A 137 22.27 -3.18 -5.55
#